data_AF-A0A1Q7WEB6-F1
#
_entry.id   AF-A0A1Q7WEB6-F1
#
_cell.length_a   1.000
_cell.length_b   1.000
_cell.length_c   1.000
_cell.angle_alpha   90.00
_cell.angle_beta   90.00
_cell.angle_gamma   90.00
#
_symmetry.space_group_name_H-M   'P 1'
#
loop_
_entity.id
_entity.type
_entity.pdbx_description
1 polymer ?
#
loop_
_entity_poly.entity_id
_entity_poly.type
_entity_poly.pdbx_seq_one_letter_code
_entity_poly.pdbx_strand_id
1 'polypeptide(L)'
;MRGIIDDYVGTKDFSRAEVGYLLDDDERARRILMQSLLQSAGMEQGDVAKPFGAQLDLLMARGFVETTTEGHVRLTAEGLAWSDSVGPMFFSERVRAAMRAYELK
;
A
#
# COMPACT_ATOMS: atom_id res chain seq x y z
N MET A 1 22.68 11.79 10.92
CA MET A 1 22.57 11.28 9.54
C MET A 1 23.91 11.41 8.82
N ARG A 2 24.89 10.56 9.16
CA ARG A 2 26.19 10.53 8.46
C ARG A 2 26.85 9.14 8.41
N GLY A 3 26.14 8.09 8.86
CA GLY A 3 26.67 6.72 8.93
C GLY A 3 25.97 5.69 8.03
N ILE A 4 24.70 5.90 7.64
CA ILE A 4 23.93 4.89 6.88
C ILE A 4 24.60 4.51 5.55
N ILE A 5 25.14 5.49 4.83
CA ILE A 5 25.83 5.23 3.55
C ILE A 5 27.17 4.53 3.80
N ASP A 6 27.93 4.94 4.81
CA ASP A 6 29.23 4.35 5.13
C ASP A 6 29.08 2.90 5.62
N ASP A 7 28.09 2.64 6.48
CA ASP A 7 27.70 1.31 6.95
C ASP A 7 27.29 0.43 5.76
N TYR A 8 26.41 0.94 4.88
CA TYR A 8 25.98 0.22 3.68
C TYR A 8 27.13 -0.12 2.72
N VAL A 9 28.04 0.84 2.46
CA VAL A 9 29.22 0.63 1.60
C VAL A 9 30.21 -0.36 2.25
N GLY A 10 30.25 -0.40 3.58
CA GLY A 10 31.04 -1.35 4.36
C GLY A 10 30.50 -2.78 4.33
N THR A 11 29.19 -2.97 4.19
CA THR A 11 28.53 -4.28 4.21
C THR A 11 29.04 -5.21 3.10
N LYS A 12 29.45 -6.42 3.49
CA LYS A 12 29.93 -7.47 2.57
C LYS A 12 28.96 -8.64 2.40
N ASP A 13 28.01 -8.80 3.32
CA ASP A 13 27.02 -9.88 3.31
C ASP A 13 25.62 -9.28 3.17
N PHE A 14 24.99 -9.54 2.02
CA PHE A 14 23.61 -9.13 1.70
C PHE A 14 22.63 -10.31 1.71
N SER A 15 23.01 -11.45 2.30
CA SER A 15 22.16 -12.65 2.35
C SER A 15 20.98 -12.54 3.34
N ARG A 16 21.01 -11.54 4.23
CA ARG A 16 19.98 -11.29 5.24
C ARG A 16 19.45 -9.86 5.14
N ALA A 17 18.16 -9.69 5.41
CA ALA A 17 17.59 -8.36 5.61
C ALA A 17 17.90 -7.88 7.04
N GLU A 18 18.47 -6.69 7.18
CA GLU A 18 18.71 -6.07 8.49
C GLU A 18 17.42 -5.53 9.11
N VAL A 19 16.52 -5.00 8.27
CA VAL A 19 15.21 -4.51 8.66
C VAL A 19 14.17 -5.15 7.74
N GLY A 20 13.11 -5.68 8.33
CA GLY A 20 12.05 -6.32 7.58
C GLY A 20 10.75 -6.37 8.38
N TYR A 21 9.66 -6.58 7.66
CA TYR A 21 8.33 -6.78 8.22
C TYR A 21 7.70 -7.99 7.56
N LEU A 22 7.37 -9.01 8.35
CA LEU A 22 6.74 -10.22 7.83
C LEU A 22 5.27 -9.92 7.54
N LEU A 23 4.89 -10.09 6.28
CA LEU A 23 3.50 -9.96 5.84
C LEU A 23 2.78 -11.27 6.14
N ASP A 24 1.74 -11.21 6.97
CA ASP A 24 0.74 -12.28 7.06
C ASP A 24 -0.24 -12.20 5.88
N ASP A 25 -1.28 -13.04 5.88
CA ASP A 25 -2.28 -13.05 4.81
C ASP A 25 -3.04 -11.72 4.68
N ASP A 26 -3.33 -11.03 5.79
CA ASP A 26 -4.04 -9.75 5.77
C ASP A 26 -3.18 -8.65 5.14
N GLU A 27 -1.90 -8.55 5.52
CA GLU A 27 -1.01 -7.56 4.90
C GLU A 27 -0.67 -7.90 3.47
N ARG A 28 -0.57 -9.18 3.13
CA ARG A 28 -0.42 -9.60 1.73
C ARG A 28 -1.62 -9.15 0.90
N ALA A 29 -2.84 -9.33 1.40
CA ALA A 29 -4.06 -8.86 0.73
C ALA A 29 -4.06 -7.33 0.56
N ARG A 30 -3.73 -6.56 1.61
CA ARG A 30 -3.60 -5.09 1.54
C ARG A 30 -2.56 -4.65 0.52
N ARG A 31 -1.40 -5.31 0.50
CA ARG A 31 -0.33 -5.02 -0.47
C ARG A 31 -0.81 -5.28 -1.89
N ILE A 32 -1.44 -6.42 -2.16
CA ILE A 32 -1.96 -6.75 -3.50
C ILE A 32 -2.99 -5.70 -3.92
N LEU A 33 -3.96 -5.38 -3.06
CA LEU A 33 -4.97 -4.35 -3.30
C LEU A 33 -4.33 -3.00 -3.69
N MET A 34 -3.41 -2.49 -2.88
CA MET A 34 -2.76 -1.21 -3.14
C MET A 34 -1.94 -1.23 -4.42
N GLN A 35 -1.18 -2.30 -4.66
CA GLN A 35 -0.40 -2.46 -5.88
C GLN A 35 -1.30 -2.48 -7.13
N SER A 36 -2.44 -3.15 -7.06
CA SER A 36 -3.39 -3.18 -8.16
C SER A 36 -4.10 -1.85 -8.39
N LEU A 37 -4.48 -1.12 -7.34
CA LEU A 37 -5.10 0.21 -7.48
C LEU A 37 -4.17 1.24 -8.11
N LEU A 38 -2.86 1.14 -7.83
CA LEU A 38 -1.84 2.03 -8.39
C LEU A 38 -1.43 1.67 -9.83
N GLN A 39 -1.86 0.52 -10.34
CA GLN A 39 -1.71 0.19 -11.76
C GLN A 39 -2.77 0.92 -12.59
N SER A 40 -2.40 1.42 -13.77
CA SER A 40 -3.31 2.13 -14.66
C SER A 40 -4.50 1.30 -15.13
N ALA A 41 -4.35 -0.03 -15.19
CA ALA A 41 -5.41 -0.97 -15.55
C ALA A 41 -6.39 -1.24 -14.39
N GLY A 42 -6.00 -0.99 -13.13
CA GLY A 42 -6.77 -1.34 -11.95
C GLY A 42 -6.79 -2.84 -11.64
N MET A 43 -7.86 -3.28 -10.95
CA MET A 43 -8.11 -4.69 -10.60
C MET A 43 -9.53 -5.10 -10.92
N GLU A 44 -9.75 -6.39 -11.14
CA GLU A 44 -11.09 -6.95 -11.11
C GLU A 44 -11.67 -6.87 -9.69
N GLN A 45 -12.98 -6.74 -9.58
CA GLN A 45 -13.68 -6.78 -8.30
C GLN A 45 -13.74 -8.23 -7.77
N GLY A 46 -12.59 -8.75 -7.35
CA GLY A 46 -12.38 -10.12 -6.91
C GLY A 46 -12.30 -10.27 -5.38
N ASP A 47 -11.92 -11.48 -4.94
CA ASP A 47 -11.86 -11.83 -3.51
C ASP A 47 -10.93 -10.93 -2.69
N VAL A 48 -9.84 -10.43 -3.30
CA VAL A 48 -8.90 -9.52 -2.64
C VAL A 48 -9.55 -8.18 -2.30
N ALA A 49 -10.51 -7.70 -3.08
CA ALA A 49 -11.17 -6.41 -2.86
C ALA A 49 -12.29 -6.49 -1.81
N LYS A 50 -12.90 -7.67 -1.61
CA LYS A 50 -14.07 -7.84 -0.74
C LYS A 50 -13.88 -7.31 0.68
N PRO A 51 -12.76 -7.56 1.38
CA PRO A 51 -12.55 -7.06 2.74
C PRO A 51 -12.42 -5.53 2.83
N PHE A 52 -12.19 -4.85 1.70
CA PHE A 52 -11.91 -3.42 1.62
C PHE A 52 -13.02 -2.62 0.94
N GLY A 53 -14.20 -3.22 0.74
CA GLY A 53 -15.33 -2.61 0.05
C GLY A 53 -15.71 -1.25 0.64
N ALA A 54 -15.75 -1.12 1.97
CA ALA A 54 -16.10 0.13 2.63
C ALA A 54 -15.11 1.28 2.30
N GLN A 55 -13.81 0.99 2.28
CA GLN A 55 -12.79 1.97 1.90
C GLN A 55 -12.90 2.34 0.41
N LEU A 56 -13.14 1.35 -0.46
CA LEU A 56 -13.34 1.57 -1.88
C LEU A 56 -14.58 2.43 -2.15
N ASP A 57 -15.69 2.17 -1.47
CA ASP A 57 -16.93 2.96 -1.57
C ASP A 57 -16.69 4.43 -1.16
N LEU A 58 -15.92 4.66 -0.10
CA LEU A 58 -15.53 6.00 0.33
C LEU A 58 -14.65 6.75 -0.68
N LEU A 59 -13.82 6.03 -1.43
CA LEU A 59 -12.99 6.58 -2.49
C LEU A 59 -13.81 6.84 -3.77
N MET A 60 -14.74 5.94 -4.11
CA MET A 60 -15.68 6.12 -5.21
C MET A 60 -16.58 7.33 -4.97
N ALA A 61 -17.11 7.49 -3.76
CA ALA A 61 -17.91 8.66 -3.38
C ALA A 61 -17.15 9.99 -3.48
N ARG A 62 -15.81 9.96 -3.41
CA ARG A 62 -14.92 11.12 -3.62
C ARG A 62 -14.48 11.30 -5.07
N GLY A 63 -14.88 10.41 -5.99
CA GLY A 63 -14.42 10.43 -7.38
C GLY A 63 -12.97 9.99 -7.57
N PHE A 64 -12.34 9.38 -6.56
CA PHE A 64 -10.95 8.94 -6.63
C PHE A 64 -10.79 7.55 -7.24
N VAL A 65 -11.84 6.74 -7.16
CA VAL A 65 -11.89 5.40 -7.75
C VAL A 65 -13.09 5.34 -8.69
N GLU A 66 -12.92 4.66 -9.82
CA GLU A 66 -13.99 4.41 -10.78
C GLU A 66 -14.01 2.93 -11.19
N THR A 67 -15.18 2.47 -11.63
CA THR A 67 -15.34 1.19 -12.30
C THR A 67 -15.33 1.41 -13.81
N THR A 68 -14.42 0.75 -14.52
CA THR A 68 -14.33 0.82 -15.98
C THR A 68 -15.47 0.05 -16.64
N THR A 69 -15.63 0.26 -17.95
CA THR A 69 -16.62 -0.47 -18.76
C THR A 69 -16.40 -1.99 -18.76
N GLU A 70 -15.17 -2.43 -18.51
CA GLU A 70 -14.77 -3.84 -18.42
C GLU A 70 -14.96 -4.40 -17.00
N GLY A 71 -15.44 -3.61 -16.04
CA GLY A 71 -15.67 -4.02 -14.65
C GLY A 71 -14.43 -3.96 -13.74
N HIS A 72 -13.35 -3.31 -14.19
CA HIS A 72 -12.17 -3.09 -13.36
C HIS A 72 -12.36 -1.89 -12.45
N VAL A 73 -11.83 -1.96 -11.22
CA VAL A 73 -11.74 -0.87 -10.26
C VAL A 73 -10.36 -0.25 -10.34
N ARG A 74 -10.26 1.04 -10.63
CA ARG A 74 -8.98 1.77 -10.75
C ARG A 74 -9.05 3.16 -10.15
N LEU A 75 -7.89 3.76 -9.89
CA LEU A 75 -7.80 5.19 -9.57
C LEU A 75 -8.15 6.05 -10.79
N THR A 76 -8.93 7.10 -10.57
CA THR A 76 -9.11 8.19 -11.55
C THR A 76 -7.83 9.03 -11.62
N ALA A 77 -7.75 9.96 -12.58
CA ALA A 77 -6.63 10.89 -12.65
C ALA A 77 -6.48 11.73 -11.37
N GLU A 78 -7.60 12.15 -10.77
CA GLU A 78 -7.60 12.85 -9.49
C GLU A 78 -7.19 11.93 -8.34
N GLY A 79 -7.74 10.71 -8.29
CA GLY A 79 -7.33 9.71 -7.29
C GLY A 79 -5.84 9.38 -7.34
N LEU A 80 -5.25 9.36 -8.53
CA LEU A 80 -3.81 9.17 -8.72
C LEU A 80 -3.00 10.36 -8.22
N ALA A 81 -3.46 11.59 -8.47
CA ALA A 81 -2.84 12.81 -7.95
C ALA A 81 -2.82 12.85 -6.41
N TRP A 82 -3.79 12.18 -5.76
CA TRP A 82 -3.88 12.03 -4.31
C TRP A 82 -3.48 10.64 -3.79
N SER A 83 -2.75 9.85 -4.58
CA SER A 83 -2.43 8.45 -4.26
C SER A 83 -1.70 8.27 -2.92
N ASP A 84 -0.84 9.22 -2.54
CA ASP A 84 -0.16 9.23 -1.24
C ASP A 84 -1.13 9.33 -0.04
N SER A 85 -2.32 9.90 -0.25
CA SER A 85 -3.39 9.96 0.76
C SER A 85 -4.33 8.74 0.71
N VAL A 86 -4.39 8.04 -0.43
CA VAL A 86 -5.20 6.83 -0.62
C VAL A 86 -4.58 5.64 0.10
N GLY A 87 -3.27 5.42 -0.06
CA GLY A 87 -2.54 4.28 0.56
C GLY A 87 -2.79 4.15 2.07
N PRO A 88 -2.65 5.24 2.86
CA PRO A 88 -2.92 5.22 4.29
C PRO A 88 -4.32 4.78 4.70
N MET A 89 -5.34 4.82 3.82
CA MET A 89 -6.68 4.29 4.15
C MET A 89 -6.69 2.76 4.30
N PHE A 90 -5.72 2.07 3.72
CA PHE A 90 -5.63 0.61 3.72
C PHE A 90 -4.65 0.05 4.74
N PHE A 91 -3.86 0.89 5.41
CA PHE A 91 -2.91 0.44 6.42
C PHE A 91 -3.63 -0.21 7.61
N SER A 92 -3.16 -1.40 8.00
CA SER A 92 -3.64 -2.08 9.20
C SER A 92 -3.23 -1.31 10.46
N GLU A 93 -3.96 -1.52 11.55
CA GLU A 93 -3.56 -0.95 12.84
C GLU A 93 -2.17 -1.42 13.30
N ARG A 94 -1.78 -2.64 12.92
CA ARG A 94 -0.46 -3.17 13.22
C ARG A 94 0.64 -2.39 12.51
N VAL A 95 0.47 -2.11 11.21
CA VAL A 95 1.40 -1.27 10.45
C VAL A 95 1.44 0.14 11.03
N ARG A 96 0.29 0.75 11.32
CA ARG A 96 0.23 2.09 11.95
C ARG A 96 0.98 2.13 13.29
N ALA A 97 0.83 1.10 14.12
CA ALA A 97 1.55 0.99 15.39
C ALA A 97 3.07 0.84 15.19
N ALA A 98 3.50 0.03 14.22
CA ALA A 98 4.91 -0.14 13.88
C ALA A 98 5.54 1.17 13.39
N MET A 99 4.83 1.94 12.55
CA MET A 99 5.29 3.26 12.08
C MET A 99 5.49 4.23 13.25
N ARG A 100 4.49 4.37 14.13
CA ARG A 100 4.60 5.22 15.33
C ARG A 100 5.75 4.81 16.25
N ALA A 101 5.97 3.50 16.43
CA ALA A 101 7.05 3.00 17.26
C ALA A 101 8.44 3.26 16.66
N TYR A 102 8.54 3.31 15.33
CA TYR A 102 9.77 3.64 14.63
C TYR A 102 10.09 5.15 14.69
N GLU A 103 9.08 6.02 14.58
CA GLU A 103 9.24 7.47 14.71
C GLU A 103 9.73 7.93 16.10
N LEU A 104 9.52 7.11 17.13
CA LEU A 104 9.98 7.36 18.50
C LEU A 104 11.43 6.87 18.78
N LYS A 105 12.12 6.30 17.77
CA LYS A 105 13.52 5.87 17.86
C LYS A 105 14.45 6.87 17.17
#